data_AF-A0A6M3J5L7-F1
#
_entry.id   AF-A0A6M3J5L7-F1
#
_cell.length_a   1.000
_cell.length_b   1.000
_cell.length_c   1.000
_cell.angle_alpha   90.00
_cell.angle_beta   90.00
_cell.angle_gamma   90.00
#
_symmetry.space_group_name_H-M   'P 1'
#
loop_
_entity.id
_entity.type
_entity.pdbx_description
1 polymer ?
#
loop_
_entity_poly.entity_id
_entity_poly.type
_entity_poly.pdbx_seq_one_letter_code
_entity_poly.pdbx_strand_id
1 'polypeptide(L)' 'MATLIPQMTITDFRKLKVTELKRLKSCEIYSDGEYLFTFVNGGVDASGFLRLQTEYKCQVANGVAGESLEQILKEEVKV' A
#
# COMPACT_ATOMS: atom_id res chain seq x y z
N MET A 1 14.84 -14.51 11.06
CA MET A 1 15.32 -13.27 10.42
C MET A 1 14.53 -12.13 11.01
N ALA A 2 15.17 -11.08 11.54
CA ALA A 2 14.44 -9.88 11.91
C ALA A 2 13.92 -9.24 10.62
N THR A 3 12.60 -9.29 10.41
CA THR A 3 11.96 -8.59 9.31
C THR A 3 12.15 -7.10 9.55
N LEU A 4 12.95 -6.46 8.69
CA LEU A 4 13.23 -5.01 8.74
C LEU A 4 11.96 -4.16 8.63
N ILE A 5 10.88 -4.73 8.11
CA ILE A 5 9.56 -4.11 7.96
C ILE A 5 8.56 -4.94 8.77
N PRO A 6 7.79 -4.33 9.70
CA PRO A 6 6.76 -5.05 10.43
C PRO A 6 5.68 -5.56 9.47
N GLN A 7 5.01 -6.64 9.85
CA GLN A 7 3.99 -7.31 9.04
C GLN A 7 2.67 -7.34 9.78
N MET A 8 1.56 -7.21 9.05
CA MET A 8 0.22 -7.40 9.62
C MET A 8 -0.78 -7.89 8.57
N THR A 9 -1.89 -8.45 9.03
CA THR A 9 -2.98 -8.85 8.13
C THR A 9 -3.73 -7.62 7.60
N ILE A 10 -4.35 -7.74 6.43
CA ILE A 10 -5.25 -6.70 5.90
C ILE A 10 -6.41 -6.42 6.86
N THR A 11 -6.88 -7.46 7.57
CA THR A 11 -7.93 -7.33 8.58
C THR A 11 -7.50 -6.46 9.76
N ASP A 12 -6.24 -6.58 10.21
CA ASP A 12 -5.72 -5.73 11.29
C ASP A 12 -5.37 -4.33 10.81
N PHE A 13 -4.84 -4.21 9.59
CA PHE A 13 -4.58 -2.91 8.97
C PHE A 13 -5.85 -2.07 8.87
N ARG A 14 -6.99 -2.67 8.48
CA ARG A 14 -8.29 -1.99 8.39
C ARG A 14 -8.83 -1.47 9.72
N LYS A 15 -8.32 -1.95 10.86
CA LYS A 15 -8.74 -1.48 12.19
C LYS A 15 -8.01 -0.20 12.63
N LEU A 16 -6.91 0.15 11.96
CA LEU A 16 -6.12 1.34 12.31
C LEU A 16 -6.89 2.62 12.03
N LYS A 17 -6.85 3.55 12.98
CA LYS A 17 -7.40 4.90 12.82
C LYS A 17 -6.46 5.75 11.97
N VAL A 18 -7.01 6.80 11.37
CA VAL A 18 -6.24 7.77 10.58
C VAL A 18 -5.06 8.36 11.36
N THR A 19 -5.23 8.61 12.67
CA THR A 19 -4.17 9.12 13.54
C THR A 19 -3.04 8.11 13.75
N GLU A 20 -3.33 6.81 13.74
CA GLU A 20 -2.36 5.73 13.87
C GLU A 20 -1.64 5.51 12.54
N LEU A 21 -2.37 5.52 11.42
CA LEU A 21 -1.79 5.42 10.07
C LEU A 21 -0.80 6.56 9.79
N LYS A 22 -1.11 7.79 10.22
CA LYS A 22 -0.19 8.94 10.10
C LYS A 22 1.10 8.79 10.92
N ARG A 23 1.13 7.95 11.94
CA ARG A 23 2.30 7.68 12.79
C ARG A 23 3.06 6.43 12.39
N LEU A 24 2.41 5.50 11.68
CA LEU A 24 3.03 4.30 11.14
C LEU A 24 4.05 4.69 10.06
N LYS A 25 5.27 4.14 10.12
CA LYS A 25 6.34 4.42 9.15
C LYS A 25 6.17 3.56 7.88
N SER A 26 6.20 2.24 8.05
CA SER A 26 5.99 1.26 7.00
C SER A 26 5.47 -0.06 7.59
N CYS A 27 4.76 -0.84 6.78
CA CYS A 27 4.28 -2.17 7.15
C CYS A 27 3.99 -3.00 5.89
N GLU A 28 4.30 -4.28 5.89
CA GLU A 28 3.87 -5.21 4.86
C GLU A 28 2.50 -5.80 5.21
N ILE A 29 1.60 -5.77 4.25
CA ILE A 29 0.21 -6.19 4.43
C ILE A 29 0.00 -7.52 3.72
N TYR A 30 -0.54 -8.48 4.46
CA TYR A 30 -0.80 -9.84 3.97
C TYR A 30 -2.29 -10.18 4.06
N SER A 31 -2.77 -11.06 3.19
CA SER A 31 -4.06 -11.76 3.32
C SER A 31 -3.85 -13.24 3.07
N ASP A 32 -4.40 -14.09 3.93
CA ASP A 32 -4.36 -15.54 3.76
C ASP A 32 -2.95 -16.13 3.58
N GLY A 33 -1.95 -15.46 4.17
CA GLY A 33 -0.53 -15.84 4.08
C GLY A 33 0.19 -15.28 2.84
N GLU A 34 -0.52 -14.62 1.93
CA GLU A 34 0.03 -14.01 0.73
C GLU A 34 0.29 -12.52 0.93
N TYR A 35 1.41 -12.04 0.39
CA TYR A 35 1.75 -10.63 0.37
C TYR A 35 0.80 -9.87 -0.56
N LEU A 36 0.21 -8.78 -0.07
CA LEU A 36 -0.62 -7.89 -0.89
C LEU A 36 0.16 -6.65 -1.33
N PHE A 37 0.60 -5.85 -0.36
CA PHE A 37 1.31 -4.60 -0.62
C PHE A 37 2.13 -4.15 0.58
N THR A 38 3.06 -3.23 0.33
CA THR A 38 3.82 -2.54 1.38
C THR A 38 3.27 -1.14 1.57
N PHE A 39 2.74 -0.85 2.75
CA PHE A 39 2.40 0.50 3.15
C PHE A 39 3.67 1.28 3.50
N VAL A 40 3.82 2.47 2.93
CA VAL A 40 4.88 3.42 3.27
C VAL A 40 4.25 4.79 3.50
N ASN A 41 4.46 5.37 4.68
CA ASN A 41 3.92 6.68 5.00
C ASN A 41 4.86 7.79 4.50
N GLY A 42 4.48 8.44 3.40
CA GLY A 42 5.22 9.53 2.80
C GLY A 42 5.16 10.88 3.56
N GLY A 43 4.41 10.98 4.66
CA GLY A 43 4.16 12.23 5.39
C GLY A 43 5.11 12.52 6.56
N VAL A 44 6.02 11.61 6.88
CA VAL A 44 7.08 11.84 7.88
C VAL A 44 8.26 12.52 7.20
N ASP A 45 8.94 13.49 7.82
CA ASP A 45 9.96 14.34 7.16
C ASP A 45 11.04 13.56 6.39
N ALA A 46 11.49 12.41 6.90
CA ALA A 46 12.46 11.53 6.20
C ALA A 46 11.86 10.74 5.01
N SER A 47 10.53 10.66 4.93
CA SER A 47 9.75 9.86 3.97
C SER A 47 9.16 10.69 2.83
N GLY A 48 9.36 12.01 2.81
CA GLY A 48 8.97 12.85 1.66
C GLY A 48 9.71 12.45 0.38
N PHE A 49 11.00 12.08 0.49
CA PHE A 49 11.76 11.48 -0.62
C PHE A 49 11.16 10.15 -1.08
N LEU A 50 10.66 9.32 -0.14
CA LEU A 50 10.01 8.06 -0.47
C LEU A 50 8.70 8.28 -1.22
N ARG A 51 7.93 9.31 -0.89
CA ARG A 51 6.71 9.66 -1.63
C ARG A 51 7.02 9.95 -3.09
N LEU A 52 8.00 10.82 -3.37
CA LEU A 52 8.38 11.18 -4.74
C LEU A 52 8.83 9.95 -5.55
N GLN A 53 9.66 9.10 -4.95
CA GLN A 53 10.12 7.86 -5.59
C GLN A 53 8.97 6.87 -5.84
N THR A 54 8.04 6.75 -4.89
CA THR A 54 6.84 5.91 -5.02
C THR A 54 5.94 6.42 -6.14
N GLU A 55 5.67 7.73 -6.22
CA GLU A 55 4.85 8.33 -7.28
C GLU A 55 5.43 8.00 -8.67
N TYR A 56 6.74 8.19 -8.86
CA TYR A 56 7.41 7.86 -10.12
C TYR A 56 7.30 6.37 -10.47
N LYS A 57 7.57 5.48 -9.50
CA LYS A 57 7.49 4.02 -9.71
C LYS A 57 6.07 3.55 -10.02
N CYS A 58 5.06 4.12 -9.36
CA CYS A 58 3.66 3.78 -9.60
C CYS A 58 3.20 4.23 -11.00
N GLN A 59 3.66 5.40 -11.47
CA GLN A 59 3.40 5.84 -12.84
C GLN A 59 3.94 4.85 -13.88
N VAL A 60 5.18 4.36 -13.67
CA VAL A 60 5.78 3.34 -14.54
C VAL A 60 4.99 2.03 -14.46
N ALA A 61 4.65 1.56 -13.26
CA ALA A 61 3.91 0.31 -13.07
C ALA A 61 2.56 0.34 -13.81
N ASN A 62 1.79 1.42 -13.65
CA ASN A 62 0.50 1.60 -14.33
C ASN A 62 0.62 1.63 -15.87
N GLY A 63 1.81 1.93 -16.42
CA GLY A 63 2.04 1.97 -17.86
C GLY A 63 2.51 0.65 -18.48
N VAL A 64 2.85 -0.36 -17.68
CA VAL A 64 3.48 -1.61 -18.16
C VAL A 64 2.52 -2.79 -18.15
N ALA A 65 1.75 -2.99 -17.07
CA ALA A 65 0.86 -4.15 -16.93
C ALA A 65 -0.17 -3.95 -15.81
N GLY A 66 -1.23 -4.75 -15.85
CA GLY A 66 -2.31 -4.76 -14.85
C GLY A 66 -3.56 -4.00 -15.31
N GLU A 67 -4.50 -3.86 -14.39
CA GLU A 67 -5.75 -3.17 -14.62
C GLU A 67 -5.75 -1.84 -13.86
N SER A 68 -6.26 -0.79 -14.49
CA SER A 68 -6.50 0.47 -13.81
C SER A 68 -7.59 0.31 -12.75
N LEU A 69 -7.59 1.21 -11.77
CA LEU A 69 -8.63 1.22 -10.73
C LEU A 69 -10.03 1.30 -11.35
N GLU A 70 -10.19 2.08 -12.42
CA GLU A 70 -11.46 2.23 -13.14
C GLU A 70 -11.88 0.94 -13.85
N GLN A 71 -10.93 0.12 -14.34
CA GLN A 71 -11.24 -1.16 -14.94
C GLN A 71 -11.80 -2.11 -13.88
N ILE A 72 -11.09 -2.25 -12.76
CA ILE A 72 -11.50 -3.11 -11.64
C ILE A 72 -12.88 -2.72 -11.09
N LEU A 73 -13.11 -1.43 -10.80
CA LEU A 73 -14.36 -0.95 -10.22
C LEU A 73 -15.56 -1.01 -11.19
N LYS A 74 -15.32 -1.06 -12.51
CA LYS A 74 -16.40 -1.20 -13.50
C LYS A 74 -16.82 -2.65 -13.71
N GLU A 75 -15.95 -3.62 -13.44
CA GLU A 75 -16.32 -5.03 -13.50
C GLU A 75 -17.33 -5.43 -12.42
N GLU A 76 -17.35 -4.73 -11.28
CA GLU A 76 -18.33 -4.95 -10.20
C GLU A 76 -19.77 -4.54 -10.60
N VAL A 77 -19.99 -3.79 -11.68
CA VAL A 77 -21.31 -3.33 -12.15
C VAL A 77 -21.71 -4.03 -13.46
N LYS A 78 -21.66 -5.36 -13.47
CA LYS A 78 -22.41 -6.18 -14.45
C LYS A 78 -23.35 -7.09 -13.67
N VAL A 79 -24.56 -6.59 -13.41
CA VAL A 79 -25.74 -7.39 -13.04
C VAL A 79 -26.44 -7.83 -14.31
#